data_AF-A0A1I8GSN9-F1
#
_entry.id   AF-A0A1I8GSN9-F1
#
_cell.length_a   1.000
_cell.length_b   1.000
_cell.length_c   1.000
_cell.angle_alpha   90.00
_cell.angle_beta   90.00
_cell.angle_gamma   90.00
#
_symmetry.space_group_name_H-M   'P 1'
#
loop_
_entity.id
_entity.type
_entity.pdbx_description
1 polymer ?
#
loop_
_entity_poly.entity_id
_entity_poly.type
_entity_poly.pdbx_seq_one_letter_code
_entity_poly.pdbx_strand_id
1 'polypeptide(L)'
;QQQQQQQPKTDKDDAPTPSLTRVLARVFLPRLAAAWLCKFIYDLLQFVNPSLLKYVIEYVEDKDIPVWKGYFYAVAFFCSSITGTFFFHQLFHLGMTAGMQIKAVLIAAIYRKSLQLNPAGRKDSTVGEVVNLMSVDAQRLQDVAGYLWMLFSAPLQITIAMVLLWQELQASVLAGLAVMILLIPVNGFLASVQRRLQVQQMKNKDNRIKLLNEIFSGIKVLKLYAWELSFQRQVEDIRELELTTLRKAAYLNAVGTFTWTCAPFLVSVTVYPLIKVHYLSSD
;
A
#
# COMPACT_ATOMS: atom_id res chain seq x y z
N GLN A 1 -54.17 16.85 38.79
CA GLN A 1 -54.14 15.37 38.83
C GLN A 1 -53.42 14.88 37.59
N GLN A 2 -52.21 14.37 37.80
CA GLN A 2 -51.35 13.78 36.79
C GLN A 2 -51.84 12.37 36.48
N GLN A 3 -51.99 12.02 35.21
CA GLN A 3 -51.93 10.62 34.78
C GLN A 3 -50.84 10.51 33.72
N GLN A 4 -49.66 10.13 34.19
CA GLN A 4 -48.62 9.53 33.37
C GLN A 4 -49.18 8.19 32.84
N GLN A 5 -49.52 8.13 31.56
CA GLN A 5 -49.68 6.85 30.88
C GLN A 5 -48.27 6.29 30.65
N GLN A 6 -47.85 5.42 31.57
CA GLN A 6 -46.72 4.52 31.35
C GLN A 6 -47.06 3.61 30.17
N GLN A 7 -46.36 3.81 29.04
CA GLN A 7 -46.26 2.79 28.00
C GLN A 7 -45.65 1.52 28.61
N PRO A 8 -46.14 0.31 28.25
CA PRO A 8 -45.55 -0.92 28.73
C PRO A 8 -44.12 -1.00 28.18
N LYS A 9 -43.13 -1.07 29.08
CA LYS A 9 -41.76 -1.47 28.74
C LYS A 9 -41.84 -2.89 28.18
N THR A 10 -41.87 -3.01 26.86
CA THR A 10 -41.71 -4.30 26.18
C THR A 10 -40.30 -4.80 26.46
N ASP A 11 -40.24 -5.98 27.03
CA ASP A 11 -39.09 -6.79 27.43
C ASP A 11 -38.20 -7.20 26.21
N LYS A 12 -37.66 -6.21 25.50
CA LYS A 12 -36.83 -6.37 24.28
C LYS A 12 -35.40 -5.82 24.44
N ASP A 13 -34.97 -5.52 25.66
CA ASP A 13 -33.66 -4.91 25.90
C ASP A 13 -32.50 -5.92 26.04
N ASP A 14 -32.77 -7.24 26.01
CA ASP A 14 -31.74 -8.30 26.09
C ASP A 14 -31.38 -8.94 24.74
N ALA A 15 -31.91 -8.44 23.62
CA ALA A 15 -31.48 -8.92 22.30
C ALA A 15 -30.09 -8.33 21.95
N PRO A 16 -29.06 -9.15 21.68
CA PRO A 16 -27.73 -8.63 21.36
C PRO A 16 -27.80 -7.70 20.16
N THR A 17 -27.29 -6.48 20.32
CA THR A 17 -27.33 -5.43 19.29
C THR A 17 -26.78 -5.99 17.98
N PRO A 18 -27.55 -5.95 16.87
CA PRO A 18 -27.11 -6.52 15.60
C PRO A 18 -25.90 -5.73 15.08
N SER A 19 -24.81 -6.44 14.81
CA SER A 19 -23.54 -5.85 14.37
C SER A 19 -23.25 -6.20 12.91
N LEU A 20 -23.10 -5.17 12.07
CA LEU A 20 -22.73 -5.31 10.66
C LEU A 20 -21.37 -6.01 10.50
N THR A 21 -20.40 -5.71 11.37
CA THR A 21 -19.06 -6.29 11.28
C THR A 21 -19.09 -7.79 11.53
N ARG A 22 -19.90 -8.26 12.48
CA ARG A 22 -20.09 -9.70 12.75
C ARG A 22 -20.75 -10.41 11.57
N VAL A 23 -21.73 -9.79 10.92
CA VAL A 23 -22.39 -10.37 9.72
C VAL A 23 -21.42 -10.45 8.55
N LEU A 24 -20.71 -9.35 8.25
CA LEU A 24 -19.72 -9.32 7.18
C LEU A 24 -18.60 -10.34 7.43
N ALA A 25 -18.09 -10.42 8.66
CA ALA A 25 -17.12 -11.43 9.03
C ALA A 25 -17.68 -12.84 8.80
N ARG A 26 -18.86 -13.17 9.32
CA ARG A 26 -19.40 -14.54 9.17
C ARG A 26 -19.64 -14.94 7.71
N VAL A 27 -20.02 -13.99 6.85
CA VAL A 27 -20.30 -14.26 5.43
C VAL A 27 -19.02 -14.34 4.60
N PHE A 28 -18.08 -13.42 4.78
CA PHE A 28 -16.92 -13.26 3.89
C PHE A 28 -15.63 -13.84 4.44
N LEU A 29 -15.52 -14.08 5.75
CA LEU A 29 -14.30 -14.64 6.36
C LEU A 29 -13.90 -16.01 5.79
N PRO A 30 -14.80 -16.96 5.46
CA PRO A 30 -14.39 -18.22 4.85
C PRO A 30 -13.68 -18.01 3.50
N ARG A 31 -14.16 -17.07 2.69
CA ARG A 31 -13.60 -16.75 1.38
C ARG A 31 -12.27 -15.99 1.51
N LEU A 32 -12.18 -15.07 2.47
CA LEU A 32 -10.94 -14.37 2.82
C LEU A 32 -9.90 -15.33 3.41
N ALA A 33 -10.30 -16.26 4.26
CA ALA A 33 -9.42 -17.26 4.86
C ALA A 33 -8.82 -18.19 3.79
N ALA A 34 -9.60 -18.61 2.79
CA ALA A 34 -9.07 -19.34 1.64
C ALA A 34 -8.00 -18.51 0.88
N ALA A 35 -8.24 -17.21 0.70
CA ALA A 35 -7.27 -16.30 0.09
C ALA A 35 -5.98 -16.19 0.95
N TRP A 36 -6.12 -16.08 2.28
CA TRP A 36 -5.00 -16.03 3.21
C TRP A 36 -4.18 -17.33 3.23
N LEU A 37 -4.85 -18.47 3.10
CA LEU A 37 -4.17 -19.77 2.96
C LEU A 37 -3.34 -19.81 1.66
N CYS A 38 -3.89 -19.33 0.54
CA CYS A 38 -3.11 -19.20 -0.70
C CYS A 38 -1.89 -18.29 -0.52
N LYS A 39 -2.02 -17.17 0.20
CA LYS A 39 -0.89 -16.29 0.52
C LYS A 39 0.17 -17.00 1.36
N PHE A 40 -0.25 -17.73 2.38
CA PHE A 40 0.66 -18.47 3.25
C PHE A 40 1.48 -19.50 2.46
N ILE A 41 0.84 -20.26 1.56
CA ILE A 41 1.55 -21.23 0.70
C ILE A 41 2.53 -20.50 -0.23
N TYR A 42 2.09 -19.38 -0.83
CA TYR A 42 2.97 -18.55 -1.65
C TYR A 42 4.20 -18.05 -0.86
N ASP A 43 4.02 -17.62 0.39
CA ASP A 43 5.13 -17.15 1.22
C ASP A 43 6.16 -18.25 1.47
N LEU A 44 5.72 -19.46 1.79
CA LEU A 44 6.63 -20.59 1.94
C LEU A 44 7.39 -20.88 0.64
N LEU A 45 6.70 -20.94 -0.50
CA LEU A 45 7.34 -21.19 -1.81
C LEU A 45 8.31 -20.08 -2.20
N GLN A 46 8.01 -18.82 -1.87
CA GLN A 46 8.89 -17.69 -2.15
C GLN A 46 10.25 -17.84 -1.44
N PHE A 47 10.26 -18.36 -0.22
CA PHE A 47 11.50 -18.61 0.54
C PHE A 47 12.20 -19.94 0.19
N VAL A 48 11.51 -20.88 -0.46
CA VAL A 48 12.15 -22.08 -1.03
C VAL A 48 13.10 -21.71 -2.18
N ASN A 49 12.79 -20.68 -2.97
CA ASN A 49 13.61 -20.27 -4.12
C ASN A 49 15.07 -19.89 -3.77
N PRO A 50 15.34 -19.03 -2.76
CA PRO A 50 16.71 -18.78 -2.29
C PRO A 50 17.46 -20.04 -1.84
N SER A 51 16.79 -20.96 -1.13
CA SER A 51 17.42 -22.22 -0.70
C SER A 51 17.74 -23.14 -1.88
N LEU A 52 16.84 -23.24 -2.87
CA LEU A 52 17.11 -23.99 -4.10
C LEU A 52 18.25 -23.35 -4.89
N LEU A 53 18.34 -22.02 -4.93
CA LEU A 53 19.44 -21.32 -5.58
C LEU A 53 20.77 -21.66 -4.92
N LYS A 54 20.82 -21.72 -3.58
CA LYS A 54 22.02 -22.16 -2.84
C LYS A 54 22.47 -23.55 -3.26
N TYR A 55 21.56 -24.53 -3.34
CA TYR A 55 21.91 -25.89 -3.79
C TYR A 55 22.34 -25.95 -5.26
N VAL A 56 21.80 -25.09 -6.12
CA VAL A 56 22.27 -24.97 -7.51
C VAL A 56 23.69 -24.41 -7.55
N ILE A 57 24.02 -23.41 -6.73
CA ILE A 57 25.38 -22.87 -6.63
C ILE A 57 26.34 -23.95 -6.14
N GLU A 58 26.00 -24.68 -5.07
CA GLU A 58 26.80 -25.78 -4.53
C GLU A 58 27.03 -26.89 -5.57
N TYR A 59 26.00 -27.24 -6.36
CA TYR A 59 26.12 -28.18 -7.48
C TYR A 59 27.09 -27.71 -8.58
N VAL A 60 27.18 -26.40 -8.82
CA VAL A 60 28.08 -25.83 -9.83
C VAL A 60 29.52 -25.74 -9.32
N GLU A 61 29.69 -25.53 -8.01
CA GLU A 61 31.02 -25.45 -7.37
C GLU A 61 31.68 -26.81 -7.18
N ASP A 62 30.92 -27.84 -6.78
CA ASP A 62 31.44 -29.20 -6.55
C ASP A 62 31.22 -30.12 -7.76
N LYS A 63 32.33 -30.65 -8.30
CA LYS A 63 32.33 -31.51 -9.49
C LYS A 63 31.96 -32.97 -9.19
N ASP A 64 31.91 -33.36 -7.92
CA ASP A 64 31.63 -34.75 -7.52
C ASP A 64 30.13 -35.02 -7.35
N ILE A 65 29.28 -33.99 -7.49
CA ILE A 65 27.84 -34.12 -7.31
C ILE A 65 27.20 -34.76 -8.57
N PRO A 66 26.37 -35.82 -8.42
CA PRO A 66 25.72 -36.46 -9.55
C PRO A 66 24.82 -35.52 -10.38
N VAL A 67 24.90 -35.63 -11.71
CA VAL A 67 24.19 -34.77 -12.67
C VAL A 67 22.66 -34.74 -12.46
N TRP A 68 22.07 -35.86 -12.03
CA TRP A 68 20.63 -35.93 -11.78
C TRP A 68 20.15 -34.96 -10.69
N LYS A 69 21.01 -34.62 -9.70
CA LYS A 69 20.67 -33.65 -8.65
C LYS A 69 20.56 -32.24 -9.23
N GLY A 70 21.44 -31.87 -10.16
CA GLY A 70 21.35 -30.59 -10.88
C GLY A 70 20.04 -30.44 -11.65
N TYR A 71 19.64 -31.47 -12.41
CA TYR A 71 18.33 -31.49 -13.08
C TYR A 71 17.17 -31.42 -12.08
N PHE A 72 17.26 -32.16 -10.96
CA PHE A 72 16.24 -32.10 -9.91
C PHE A 72 16.09 -30.70 -9.33
N TYR A 73 17.19 -30.01 -8.98
CA TYR A 73 17.13 -28.64 -8.45
C TYR A 73 16.54 -27.66 -9.47
N ALA A 74 16.93 -27.77 -10.74
CA ALA A 74 16.39 -26.90 -11.80
C ALA A 74 14.87 -27.10 -12.00
N VAL A 75 14.41 -28.35 -12.06
CA VAL A 75 12.97 -28.68 -12.19
C VAL A 75 12.21 -28.24 -10.93
N ALA A 76 12.76 -28.48 -9.74
CA ALA A 76 12.16 -28.03 -8.49
C ALA A 76 12.04 -26.49 -8.43
N PHE A 77 13.04 -25.76 -8.90
CA PHE A 77 13.02 -24.29 -8.99
C PHE A 77 11.91 -23.80 -9.93
N PHE A 78 11.78 -24.42 -11.10
CA PHE A 78 10.74 -24.11 -12.07
C PHE A 78 9.34 -24.40 -11.53
N CYS A 79 9.13 -25.60 -10.97
CA CYS A 79 7.85 -26.02 -10.43
C CYS A 79 7.42 -25.18 -9.21
N SER A 80 8.34 -24.87 -8.29
CA SER A 80 8.06 -24.00 -7.15
C SER A 80 7.69 -22.58 -7.59
N SER A 81 8.40 -22.02 -8.56
CA SER A 81 8.12 -20.67 -9.10
C SER A 81 6.76 -20.59 -9.80
N ILE A 82 6.40 -21.60 -10.61
CA ILE A 82 5.09 -21.67 -11.27
C ILE A 82 3.98 -21.82 -10.25
N THR A 83 4.14 -22.77 -9.32
CA THR A 83 3.15 -23.03 -8.27
C THR A 83 2.94 -21.79 -7.40
N GLY A 84 4.01 -21.10 -7.03
CA GLY A 84 3.97 -19.82 -6.32
C GLY A 84 3.18 -18.76 -7.08
N THR A 85 3.47 -18.58 -8.38
CA THR A 85 2.75 -17.63 -9.24
C THR A 85 1.23 -17.91 -9.26
N PHE A 86 0.83 -19.18 -9.38
CA PHE A 86 -0.59 -19.57 -9.32
C PHE A 86 -1.24 -19.19 -7.98
N PHE A 87 -0.61 -19.51 -6.84
CA PHE A 87 -1.15 -19.16 -5.53
C PHE A 87 -1.23 -17.65 -5.30
N PHE A 88 -0.25 -16.89 -5.79
CA PHE A 88 -0.27 -15.43 -5.72
C PHE A 88 -1.45 -14.83 -6.49
N HIS A 89 -1.67 -15.26 -7.73
CA HIS A 89 -2.81 -14.78 -8.51
C HIS A 89 -4.15 -15.26 -7.94
N GLN A 90 -4.20 -16.49 -7.43
CA GLN A 90 -5.41 -17.02 -6.80
C GLN A 90 -5.78 -16.24 -5.54
N LEU A 91 -4.81 -15.83 -4.73
CA LEU A 91 -5.01 -14.91 -3.61
C LEU A 91 -5.67 -13.61 -4.09
N PHE A 92 -5.09 -12.94 -5.09
CA PHE A 92 -5.61 -11.66 -5.57
C PHE A 92 -7.02 -11.81 -6.12
N HIS A 93 -7.26 -12.87 -6.90
CA HIS A 93 -8.58 -13.16 -7.44
C HIS A 93 -9.62 -13.37 -6.32
N LEU A 94 -9.33 -14.22 -5.33
CA LEU A 94 -10.24 -14.49 -4.22
C LEU A 94 -10.46 -13.26 -3.33
N GLY A 95 -9.39 -12.57 -2.95
CA GLY A 95 -9.43 -11.38 -2.08
C GLY A 95 -10.16 -10.21 -2.72
N MET A 96 -9.83 -9.88 -3.97
CA MET A 96 -10.49 -8.79 -4.69
C MET A 96 -11.96 -9.11 -4.99
N THR A 97 -12.28 -10.36 -5.34
CA THR A 97 -13.67 -10.78 -5.54
C THR A 97 -14.48 -10.66 -4.25
N ALA A 98 -13.92 -11.08 -3.11
CA ALA A 98 -14.57 -10.90 -1.81
C ALA A 98 -14.79 -9.41 -1.49
N GLY A 99 -13.78 -8.56 -1.73
CA GLY A 99 -13.90 -7.11 -1.56
C GLY A 99 -15.01 -6.49 -2.42
N MET A 100 -15.08 -6.85 -3.71
CA MET A 100 -16.14 -6.39 -4.61
C MET A 100 -17.54 -6.82 -4.13
N GLN A 101 -17.68 -8.06 -3.66
CA GLN A 101 -18.95 -8.56 -3.12
C GLN A 101 -19.37 -7.82 -1.83
N ILE A 102 -18.41 -7.52 -0.94
CA ILE A 102 -18.66 -6.72 0.26
C ILE A 102 -19.22 -5.35 -0.15
N LYS A 103 -18.55 -4.65 -1.08
CA LYS A 103 -19.04 -3.36 -1.60
C LYS A 103 -20.44 -3.46 -2.18
N ALA A 104 -20.71 -4.46 -3.02
CA ALA A 104 -22.02 -4.64 -3.64
C ALA A 104 -23.14 -4.86 -2.61
N VAL A 105 -22.91 -5.72 -1.61
CA VAL A 105 -23.86 -5.98 -0.53
C VAL A 105 -24.08 -4.75 0.34
N LEU A 106 -23.03 -4.00 0.65
CA LEU A 106 -23.13 -2.75 1.42
C LEU A 106 -23.96 -1.70 0.68
N ILE A 107 -23.67 -1.46 -0.61
CA ILE A 107 -24.44 -0.51 -1.42
C ILE A 107 -25.92 -0.93 -1.47
N ALA A 108 -26.21 -2.22 -1.70
CA ALA A 108 -27.57 -2.73 -1.71
C ALA A 108 -28.28 -2.56 -0.36
N ALA A 109 -27.58 -2.81 0.75
CA ALA A 109 -28.12 -2.65 2.11
C ALA A 109 -28.39 -1.18 2.45
N ILE A 110 -27.46 -0.28 2.13
CA ILE A 110 -27.62 1.16 2.34
C ILE A 110 -28.77 1.69 1.47
N TYR A 111 -28.88 1.23 0.22
CA TYR A 111 -29.95 1.64 -0.70
C TYR A 111 -31.32 1.17 -0.21
N ARG A 112 -31.43 -0.10 0.21
CA ARG A 112 -32.68 -0.61 0.79
C ARG A 112 -33.06 0.16 2.06
N LYS A 113 -32.08 0.52 2.89
CA LYS A 113 -32.35 1.28 4.12
C LYS A 113 -32.78 2.72 3.81
N SER A 114 -32.18 3.37 2.82
CA SER A 114 -32.51 4.75 2.46
C SER A 114 -33.94 4.91 1.94
N LEU A 115 -34.47 3.88 1.26
CA LEU A 115 -35.88 3.82 0.82
C LEU A 115 -36.89 3.65 1.96
N GLN A 116 -36.45 3.21 3.14
CA GLN A 116 -37.30 2.91 4.30
C GLN A 116 -37.10 3.89 5.47
N LEU A 117 -36.35 4.97 5.27
CA LEU A 117 -36.12 5.99 6.30
C LEU A 117 -37.41 6.79 6.56
N ASN A 118 -37.75 6.95 7.83
CA ASN A 118 -38.81 7.85 8.25
C ASN A 118 -38.36 9.33 8.08
N PRO A 119 -39.30 10.30 8.10
CA PRO A 119 -38.96 11.71 7.91
C PRO A 119 -37.96 12.28 8.93
N ALA A 120 -37.93 11.75 10.16
CA ALA A 120 -36.96 12.13 11.19
C ALA A 120 -35.54 11.67 10.80
N GLY A 121 -35.35 10.39 10.47
CA GLY A 121 -34.06 9.87 10.02
C GLY A 121 -33.60 10.42 8.67
N ARG A 122 -34.53 10.91 7.83
CA ARG A 122 -34.19 11.62 6.58
C ARG A 122 -33.70 13.06 6.82
N LYS A 123 -34.00 13.66 7.98
CA LYS A 123 -33.38 14.92 8.41
C LYS A 123 -31.96 14.69 8.96
N ASP A 124 -31.73 13.54 9.60
CA ASP A 124 -30.43 13.19 10.21
C ASP A 124 -29.42 12.60 9.20
N SER A 125 -29.87 12.14 8.04
CA SER A 125 -29.01 11.61 6.98
C SER A 125 -29.33 12.28 5.65
N THR A 126 -28.48 13.22 5.26
CA THR A 126 -28.62 13.94 4.00
C THR A 126 -28.40 13.02 2.81
N VAL A 127 -28.96 13.40 1.64
CA VAL A 127 -28.74 12.65 0.39
C VAL A 127 -27.24 12.57 0.08
N GLY A 128 -26.47 13.62 0.38
CA GLY A 128 -25.01 13.65 0.20
C GLY A 128 -24.29 12.62 1.07
N GLU A 129 -24.65 12.47 2.33
CA GLU A 129 -24.06 11.47 3.23
C GLU A 129 -24.34 10.05 2.78
N VAL A 130 -25.57 9.76 2.33
CA VAL A 130 -25.94 8.43 1.80
C VAL A 130 -25.13 8.11 0.53
N VAL A 131 -24.94 9.09 -0.36
CA VAL A 131 -24.11 8.92 -1.56
C VAL A 131 -22.64 8.72 -1.17
N ASN A 132 -22.13 9.42 -0.16
CA ASN A 132 -20.76 9.23 0.33
C ASN A 132 -20.55 7.83 0.91
N LEU A 133 -21.50 7.31 1.72
CA LEU A 133 -21.46 5.96 2.25
C LEU A 133 -21.37 4.89 1.14
N MET A 134 -22.12 5.06 0.04
CA MET A 134 -22.12 4.13 -1.09
C MET A 134 -20.88 4.24 -1.98
N SER A 135 -20.30 5.43 -2.12
CA SER A 135 -19.23 5.71 -3.09
C SER A 135 -17.83 5.67 -2.48
N VAL A 136 -17.65 6.24 -1.29
CA VAL A 136 -16.35 6.37 -0.63
C VAL A 136 -16.17 5.27 0.41
N ASP A 137 -17.10 5.12 1.34
CA ASP A 137 -16.90 4.20 2.47
C ASP A 137 -16.99 2.73 2.03
N ALA A 138 -17.93 2.39 1.15
CA ALA A 138 -18.02 1.06 0.57
C ALA A 138 -16.80 0.71 -0.30
N GLN A 139 -16.20 1.69 -1.00
CA GLN A 139 -14.95 1.49 -1.75
C GLN A 139 -13.79 1.21 -0.80
N ARG A 140 -13.64 2.00 0.27
CA ARG A 140 -12.59 1.77 1.28
C ARG A 140 -12.69 0.38 1.90
N LEU A 141 -13.89 -0.10 2.18
CA LEU A 141 -14.10 -1.45 2.72
C LEU A 141 -13.72 -2.55 1.71
N GLN A 142 -13.98 -2.36 0.41
CA GLN A 142 -13.48 -3.25 -0.63
C GLN A 142 -11.95 -3.28 -0.61
N ASP A 143 -11.29 -2.13 -0.57
CA ASP A 143 -9.84 -2.04 -0.63
C ASP A 143 -9.20 -2.71 0.60
N VAL A 144 -9.72 -2.43 1.80
CA VAL A 144 -9.26 -3.06 3.05
C VAL A 144 -9.42 -4.57 2.98
N ALA A 145 -10.57 -5.09 2.53
CA ALA A 145 -10.81 -6.52 2.44
C ALA A 145 -9.86 -7.20 1.43
N GLY A 146 -9.58 -6.54 0.29
CA GLY A 146 -8.67 -7.05 -0.74
C GLY A 146 -7.21 -7.17 -0.29
N TYR A 147 -6.77 -6.31 0.63
CA TYR A 147 -5.37 -6.26 1.12
C TYR A 147 -5.19 -6.74 2.57
N LEU A 148 -6.25 -7.23 3.20
CA LEU A 148 -6.23 -7.62 4.62
C LEU A 148 -5.17 -8.70 4.94
N TRP A 149 -4.84 -9.55 3.97
CA TRP A 149 -3.79 -10.57 4.07
C TRP A 149 -2.42 -9.99 4.41
N MET A 150 -2.15 -8.72 4.03
CA MET A 150 -0.85 -8.08 4.23
C MET A 150 -0.53 -7.91 5.72
N LEU A 151 -1.55 -7.71 6.57
CA LEU A 151 -1.36 -7.57 8.02
C LEU A 151 -0.75 -8.82 8.65
N PHE A 152 -1.13 -10.00 8.17
CA PHE A 152 -0.63 -11.28 8.69
C PHE A 152 0.62 -11.76 7.95
N SER A 153 0.67 -11.52 6.63
CA SER A 153 1.75 -11.98 5.77
C SER A 153 3.04 -11.19 5.97
N ALA A 154 2.98 -9.87 6.16
CA ALA A 154 4.20 -9.06 6.30
C ALA A 154 5.04 -9.45 7.53
N PRO A 155 4.48 -9.60 8.75
CA PRO A 155 5.25 -10.10 9.90
C PRO A 155 5.82 -11.50 9.68
N LEU A 156 5.06 -12.39 9.04
CA LEU A 156 5.50 -13.74 8.70
C LEU A 156 6.71 -13.70 7.75
N GLN A 157 6.63 -12.92 6.68
CA GLN A 157 7.72 -12.77 5.72
C GLN A 157 8.99 -12.22 6.38
N ILE A 158 8.86 -11.17 7.21
CA ILE A 158 9.99 -10.61 7.95
C ILE A 158 10.61 -11.67 8.87
N THR A 159 9.78 -12.44 9.57
CA THR A 159 10.26 -13.48 10.49
C THR A 159 11.01 -14.59 9.75
N ILE A 160 10.45 -15.13 8.67
CA ILE A 160 11.11 -16.20 7.89
C ILE A 160 12.41 -15.69 7.27
N ALA A 161 12.40 -14.48 6.68
CA ALA A 161 13.59 -13.86 6.12
C ALA A 161 14.69 -13.69 7.18
N MET A 162 14.34 -13.19 8.38
CA MET A 162 15.29 -13.02 9.48
C MET A 162 15.87 -14.34 9.95
N VAL A 163 15.07 -15.41 10.07
CA VAL A 163 15.55 -16.74 10.47
C VAL A 163 16.51 -17.30 9.43
N LEU A 164 16.17 -17.25 8.13
CA LEU A 164 17.03 -17.75 7.07
C LEU A 164 18.35 -16.96 6.96
N LEU A 165 18.28 -15.63 7.07
CA LEU A 165 19.48 -14.80 7.07
C LEU A 165 20.35 -15.07 8.31
N TRP A 166 19.75 -15.28 9.49
CA TRP A 166 20.49 -15.58 10.71
C TRP A 166 21.24 -16.91 10.62
N GLN A 167 20.67 -17.92 9.94
CA GLN A 167 21.35 -19.20 9.71
C GLN A 167 22.61 -19.05 8.84
N GLU A 168 22.56 -18.18 7.83
CA GLU A 168 23.68 -18.01 6.88
C GLU A 168 24.71 -16.97 7.34
N LEU A 169 24.29 -15.90 8.02
CA LEU A 169 25.14 -14.74 8.34
C LEU A 169 25.30 -14.47 9.85
N GLN A 170 24.56 -15.18 10.70
CA GLN A 170 24.58 -15.07 12.17
C GLN A 170 24.45 -13.62 12.67
N ALA A 171 25.32 -13.19 13.60
CA ALA A 171 25.27 -11.84 14.19
C ALA A 171 25.45 -10.70 13.16
N SER A 172 26.02 -10.99 11.99
CA SER A 172 26.25 -9.98 10.93
C SER A 172 24.95 -9.45 10.33
N VAL A 173 23.84 -10.19 10.42
CA VAL A 173 22.51 -9.75 9.96
C VAL A 173 22.04 -8.49 10.67
N LEU A 174 22.39 -8.33 11.96
CA LEU A 174 21.97 -7.18 12.76
C LEU A 174 22.53 -5.86 12.22
N ALA A 175 23.74 -5.89 11.63
CA ALA A 175 24.31 -4.71 10.99
C ALA A 175 23.52 -4.30 9.75
N GLY A 176 23.13 -5.26 8.90
CA GLY A 176 22.28 -5.00 7.74
C GLY A 176 20.89 -4.48 8.14
N LEU A 177 20.30 -5.06 9.20
CA LEU A 177 19.04 -4.58 9.77
C LEU A 177 19.16 -3.16 10.31
N ALA A 178 20.27 -2.82 10.98
CA ALA A 178 20.53 -1.47 11.47
C ALA A 178 20.59 -0.44 10.33
N VAL A 179 21.24 -0.78 9.20
CA VAL A 179 21.26 0.08 7.99
C VAL A 179 19.84 0.27 7.46
N MET A 180 19.04 -0.80 7.36
CA MET A 180 17.65 -0.69 6.90
C MET A 180 16.79 0.18 7.82
N ILE A 181 16.95 0.04 9.14
CA ILE A 181 16.24 0.87 10.14
C ILE A 181 16.68 2.33 10.03
N LEU A 182 17.97 2.61 9.81
CA LEU A 182 18.48 3.97 9.60
C LEU A 182 17.98 4.61 8.30
N LEU A 183 17.67 3.82 7.27
CA LEU A 183 17.08 4.34 6.03
C LEU A 183 15.62 4.79 6.20
N ILE A 184 14.88 4.25 7.18
CA ILE A 184 13.49 4.64 7.46
C ILE A 184 13.36 6.15 7.78
N PRO A 185 14.07 6.73 8.76
CA PRO A 185 13.97 8.15 9.05
C PRO A 185 14.49 9.04 7.92
N VAL A 186 15.50 8.59 7.16
CA VAL A 186 15.98 9.31 5.96
C VAL A 186 14.86 9.43 4.93
N ASN A 187 14.20 8.31 4.60
CA ASN A 187 13.06 8.30 3.69
C ASN A 187 11.87 9.12 4.24
N GLY A 188 11.62 9.04 5.55
CA GLY A 188 10.59 9.85 6.22
C GLY A 188 10.85 11.36 6.10
N PHE A 189 12.11 11.78 6.30
CA PHE A 189 12.51 13.16 6.13
C PHE A 189 12.36 13.62 4.67
N LEU A 190 12.88 12.85 3.70
CA LEU A 190 12.71 13.12 2.27
C LEU A 190 11.24 13.25 1.89
N ALA A 191 10.39 12.33 2.33
CA ALA A 191 8.94 12.37 2.09
C ALA A 191 8.29 13.62 2.68
N SER A 192 8.72 14.06 3.87
CA SER A 192 8.21 15.29 4.49
C SER A 192 8.55 16.54 3.67
N VAL A 193 9.77 16.61 3.13
CA VAL A 193 10.21 17.73 2.27
C VAL A 193 9.51 17.67 0.91
N GLN A 194 9.37 16.48 0.33
CA GLN A 194 8.63 16.24 -0.91
C GLN A 194 7.20 16.77 -0.80
N ARG A 195 6.52 16.45 0.32
CA ARG A 195 5.16 16.94 0.60
C ARG A 195 5.10 18.47 0.67
N ARG A 196 6.07 19.11 1.32
CA ARG A 196 6.14 20.59 1.41
C ARG A 196 6.32 21.22 0.02
N LEU A 197 7.23 20.70 -0.80
CA LEU A 197 7.46 21.16 -2.17
C LEU A 197 6.23 20.94 -3.05
N GLN A 198 5.54 19.81 -2.91
CA GLN A 198 4.31 19.54 -3.63
C GLN A 198 3.21 20.55 -3.31
N VAL A 199 3.05 20.91 -2.03
CA VAL A 199 2.09 21.96 -1.63
C VAL A 199 2.45 23.32 -2.24
N GLN A 200 3.73 23.70 -2.23
CA GLN A 200 4.19 24.94 -2.87
C GLN A 200 3.97 24.94 -4.38
N GLN A 201 4.27 23.82 -5.04
CA GLN A 201 4.06 23.63 -6.47
C GLN A 201 2.58 23.80 -6.83
N MET A 202 1.67 23.17 -6.06
CA MET A 202 0.22 23.29 -6.29
C MET A 202 -0.24 24.73 -6.13
N LYS A 203 0.21 25.46 -5.11
CA LYS A 203 -0.10 26.89 -4.95
C LYS A 203 0.33 27.73 -6.16
N ASN A 204 1.56 27.56 -6.64
CA ASN A 204 2.07 28.30 -7.81
C ASN A 204 1.28 27.94 -9.08
N LYS A 205 0.97 26.66 -9.26
CA LYS A 205 0.17 26.17 -10.38
C LYS A 205 -1.26 26.73 -10.33
N ASP A 206 -1.89 26.77 -9.17
CA ASP A 206 -3.24 27.30 -8.98
C ASP A 206 -3.28 28.80 -9.28
N ASN A 207 -2.29 29.56 -8.81
CA ASN A 207 -2.15 30.98 -9.14
C ASN A 207 -2.00 31.21 -10.65
N ARG A 208 -1.17 30.41 -11.33
CA ARG A 208 -0.98 30.50 -12.79
C ARG A 208 -2.29 30.22 -13.54
N ILE A 209 -3.01 29.16 -13.14
CA ILE A 209 -4.28 28.79 -13.77
C ILE A 209 -5.34 29.86 -13.52
N LYS A 210 -5.39 30.44 -12.31
CA LYS A 210 -6.29 31.53 -11.98
C LYS A 210 -6.05 32.75 -12.88
N LEU A 211 -4.81 33.21 -13.00
CA LEU A 211 -4.45 34.34 -13.86
C LEU A 211 -4.79 34.06 -15.33
N LEU A 212 -4.53 32.85 -15.83
CA LEU A 212 -4.90 32.46 -17.19
C LEU A 212 -6.41 32.51 -17.42
N ASN A 213 -7.22 32.09 -16.45
CA ASN A 213 -8.68 32.18 -16.54
C ASN A 213 -9.16 33.64 -16.59
N GLU A 214 -8.56 34.53 -15.79
CA GLU A 214 -8.86 35.97 -15.83
C GLU A 214 -8.50 36.59 -17.19
N ILE A 215 -7.32 36.25 -17.74
CA ILE A 215 -6.88 36.67 -19.08
C ILE A 215 -7.87 36.22 -20.16
N PHE A 216 -8.29 34.95 -20.15
CA PHE A 216 -9.20 34.42 -21.16
C PHE A 216 -10.61 35.00 -21.05
N SER A 217 -11.11 35.24 -19.84
CA SER A 217 -12.38 35.93 -19.64
C SER A 217 -12.34 37.38 -20.16
N GLY A 218 -11.18 38.05 -20.10
CA GLY A 218 -10.99 39.44 -20.50
C GLY A 218 -10.32 39.68 -21.86
N ILE A 219 -10.12 38.65 -22.68
CA ILE A 219 -9.16 38.68 -23.80
C ILE A 219 -9.39 39.80 -24.83
N LYS A 220 -10.65 40.17 -25.08
CA LYS A 220 -11.00 41.25 -26.02
C LYS A 220 -10.47 42.61 -25.55
N VAL A 221 -10.57 42.88 -24.24
CA VAL A 221 -10.08 44.13 -23.63
C VAL A 221 -8.57 44.18 -23.70
N LEU A 222 -7.89 43.08 -23.33
CA LEU A 222 -6.42 43.01 -23.39
C LEU A 222 -5.88 43.30 -24.79
N LYS A 223 -6.50 42.75 -25.84
CA LYS A 223 -6.12 43.01 -27.23
C LYS A 223 -6.40 44.45 -27.68
N LEU A 224 -7.49 45.05 -27.22
CA LEU A 224 -7.83 46.44 -27.56
C LEU A 224 -6.77 47.43 -27.04
N TYR A 225 -6.17 47.14 -25.88
CA TYR A 225 -5.15 47.96 -25.25
C TYR A 225 -3.70 47.50 -25.52
N ALA A 226 -3.49 46.47 -26.36
CA ALA A 226 -2.19 45.86 -26.61
C ALA A 226 -1.43 45.44 -25.33
N TRP A 227 -2.17 44.93 -24.33
CA TRP A 227 -1.62 44.53 -23.02
C TRP A 227 -1.13 43.07 -22.97
N GLU A 228 -1.20 42.32 -24.08
CA GLU A 228 -0.84 40.91 -24.12
C GLU A 228 0.57 40.61 -23.59
N LEU A 229 1.58 41.40 -23.98
CA LEU A 229 2.96 41.21 -23.57
C LEU A 229 3.14 41.44 -22.05
N SER A 230 2.38 42.36 -21.46
CA SER A 230 2.43 42.63 -20.02
C SER A 230 1.86 41.47 -19.21
N PHE A 231 0.68 40.97 -19.61
CA PHE A 231 0.06 39.81 -18.96
C PHE A 231 0.84 38.51 -19.21
N GLN A 232 1.48 38.37 -20.37
CA GLN A 232 2.38 37.25 -20.64
C GLN A 232 3.55 37.23 -19.65
N ARG A 233 4.20 38.37 -19.41
CA ARG A 233 5.30 38.47 -18.43
C ARG A 233 4.83 38.08 -17.02
N GLN A 234 3.64 38.53 -16.60
CA GLN A 234 3.10 38.12 -15.29
C GLN A 234 2.89 36.59 -15.18
N VAL A 235 2.46 35.94 -16.26
CA VAL A 235 2.34 34.47 -16.31
C VAL A 235 3.72 33.81 -16.28
N GLU A 236 4.70 34.37 -16.98
CA GLU A 236 6.10 33.90 -16.99
C GLU A 236 6.76 34.02 -15.60
N ASP A 237 6.54 35.11 -14.87
CA ASP A 237 7.05 35.30 -13.50
C ASP A 237 6.53 34.20 -12.56
N ILE A 238 5.23 33.88 -12.62
CA ILE A 238 4.64 32.78 -11.85
C ILE A 238 5.20 31.43 -12.33
N ARG A 239 5.45 31.29 -13.64
CA ARG A 239 6.03 30.06 -14.22
C ARG A 239 7.46 29.83 -13.73
N GLU A 240 8.27 30.86 -13.57
CA GLU A 240 9.62 30.72 -12.99
C GLU A 240 9.57 30.20 -11.54
N LEU A 241 8.64 30.71 -10.73
CA LEU A 241 8.40 30.20 -9.37
C LEU A 241 7.93 28.73 -9.36
N GLU A 242 7.09 28.34 -10.33
CA GLU A 242 6.69 26.94 -10.52
C GLU A 242 7.90 26.07 -10.91
N LEU A 243 8.70 26.50 -11.88
CA LEU A 243 9.88 25.78 -12.38
C LEU A 243 10.98 25.64 -11.33
N THR A 244 11.23 26.65 -10.51
CA THR A 244 12.19 26.56 -9.40
C THR A 244 11.75 25.54 -8.36
N THR A 245 10.46 25.47 -8.04
CA THR A 245 9.89 24.48 -7.12
C THR A 245 9.96 23.06 -7.72
N LEU A 246 9.60 22.92 -8.99
CA LEU A 246 9.73 21.66 -9.73
C LEU A 246 11.17 21.17 -9.79
N ARG A 247 12.14 22.06 -10.01
CA ARG A 247 13.57 21.72 -10.02
C ARG A 247 14.03 21.19 -8.66
N LYS A 248 13.64 21.85 -7.56
CA LYS A 248 13.92 21.35 -6.20
C LYS A 248 13.31 19.97 -5.95
N ALA A 249 12.07 19.76 -6.40
CA ALA A 249 11.39 18.47 -6.29
C ALA A 249 12.09 17.39 -7.13
N ALA A 250 12.55 17.72 -8.33
CA ALA A 250 13.30 16.80 -9.18
C ALA A 250 14.63 16.36 -8.54
N TYR A 251 15.39 17.30 -7.96
CA TYR A 251 16.61 16.95 -7.21
C TYR A 251 16.31 16.06 -6.01
N LEU A 252 15.25 16.37 -5.25
CA LEU A 252 14.86 15.56 -4.11
C LEU A 252 14.45 14.13 -4.53
N ASN A 253 13.73 14.02 -5.66
CA ASN A 253 13.33 12.73 -6.22
C ASN A 253 14.54 11.92 -6.72
N ALA A 254 15.53 12.59 -7.31
CA ALA A 254 16.80 11.95 -7.69
C ALA A 254 17.55 11.43 -6.46
N VAL A 255 17.65 12.21 -5.37
CA VAL A 255 18.26 11.76 -4.11
C VAL A 255 17.49 10.59 -3.50
N GLY A 256 16.16 10.62 -3.52
CA GLY A 256 15.33 9.51 -3.04
C GLY A 256 15.54 8.23 -3.85
N THR A 257 15.55 8.34 -5.18
CA THR A 257 15.79 7.21 -6.09
C THR A 257 17.21 6.64 -5.91
N PHE A 258 18.20 7.51 -5.75
CA PHE A 258 19.58 7.12 -5.45
C PHE A 258 19.67 6.36 -4.12
N THR A 259 19.04 6.89 -3.06
CA THR A 259 19.01 6.24 -1.74
C THR A 259 18.39 4.85 -1.82
N TRP A 260 17.30 4.68 -2.58
CA TRP A 260 16.64 3.38 -2.77
C TRP A 260 17.51 2.39 -3.55
N THR A 261 18.13 2.86 -4.64
CA THR A 261 19.01 2.04 -5.48
C THR A 261 20.27 1.61 -4.74
N CYS A 262 20.82 2.48 -3.89
CA CYS A 262 22.02 2.20 -3.11
C CYS A 262 21.77 1.41 -1.81
N ALA A 263 20.52 1.31 -1.34
CA ALA A 263 20.18 0.58 -0.12
C ALA A 263 20.75 -0.85 -0.05
N PRO A 264 20.56 -1.73 -1.05
CA PRO A 264 21.14 -3.09 -1.00
C PRO A 264 22.67 -3.08 -0.99
N PHE A 265 23.33 -2.13 -1.65
CA PHE A 265 24.79 -2.02 -1.63
C PHE A 265 25.31 -1.61 -0.25
N LEU A 266 24.66 -0.66 0.43
CA LEU A 266 25.01 -0.26 1.79
C LEU A 266 24.86 -1.42 2.78
N VAL A 267 23.80 -2.21 2.64
CA VAL A 267 23.60 -3.44 3.42
C VAL A 267 24.74 -4.43 3.14
N SER A 268 25.05 -4.72 1.89
CA SER A 268 26.14 -5.64 1.53
C SER A 268 27.50 -5.19 2.07
N VAL A 269 27.87 -3.91 1.90
CA VAL A 269 29.17 -3.36 2.34
C VAL A 269 29.34 -3.39 3.86
N THR A 270 28.25 -3.26 4.62
CA THR A 270 28.32 -3.36 6.09
C THR A 270 28.37 -4.81 6.57
N VAL A 271 27.66 -5.70 5.88
CA VAL A 271 27.53 -7.10 6.29
C VAL A 271 28.76 -7.94 5.93
N TYR A 272 29.29 -7.87 4.70
CA TYR A 272 30.38 -8.75 4.24
C TYR A 272 31.68 -8.65 5.06
N PRO A 273 32.18 -7.46 5.46
CA PRO A 273 33.37 -7.36 6.31
C PRO A 273 33.17 -8.00 7.68
N LEU A 274 31.97 -7.87 8.26
CA LEU A 274 31.64 -8.46 9.57
C LEU A 274 31.60 -9.98 9.50
N ILE A 275 31.06 -10.56 8.42
CA ILE A 275 31.15 -12.01 8.17
C ILE A 275 32.61 -12.44 8.18
N LYS A 276 33.48 -11.74 7.45
CA LYS A 276 34.90 -12.09 7.34
C LYS A 276 35.61 -12.04 8.70
N VAL A 277 35.35 -11.02 9.51
CA VAL A 277 35.91 -10.90 10.87
C VAL A 277 35.39 -12.00 11.78
N HIS A 278 34.11 -12.34 11.70
CA HIS A 278 33.51 -13.38 12.53
C HIS A 278 34.06 -14.78 12.20
N TYR A 279 34.21 -15.10 10.92
CA TYR A 279 34.85 -16.35 10.47
C TYR A 279 36.32 -16.42 10.90
N LEU A 280 37.10 -15.35 10.69
CA LEU A 280 38.52 -15.30 11.09
C LEU A 280 38.76 -15.33 12.61
N SER A 281 37.74 -15.02 13.42
CA SER A 281 37.81 -15.08 14.88
C SER A 281 37.33 -16.41 15.46
N SER A 282 36.73 -17.27 14.64
CA SER A 282 36.17 -18.57 15.05
C SER A 282 37.07 -19.76 14.67
N ASP A 283 38.11 -19.52 13.85
CA ASP A 283 39.25 -20.42 13.58
C ASP A 283 40.42 -20.11 14.54
#